data_AF-A0A0G0LA44-F1
#
_entry.id   AF-A0A0G0LA44-F1
#
_cell.length_a   1.000
_cell.length_b   1.000
_cell.length_c   1.000
_cell.angle_alpha   90.00
_cell.angle_beta   90.00
_cell.angle_gamma   90.00
#
_symmetry.space_group_name_H-M   'P 1'
#
loop_
_entity.id
_entity.type
_entity.pdbx_description
1 polymer ?
#
loop_
_entity_poly.entity_id
_entity_poly.type
_entity_poly.pdbx_seq_one_letter_code
_entity_poly.pdbx_strand_id
1 'polypeptide(L)'
;MQKAVRVCLFLRLIPFLRMVGLNGSMVRGEFREDSDIDFLIISANNRIFFVRQFVMFFLTIFGFKRSDQNSAGQICPNRWATTNKLQITPKDDYHAWTFSSTIPIYAQAATYEKFIKANGWMDNQGFPVKVQDILIPDSRLIILCKTWLESRLSGKLGNYFENIFKKSQLKRIKKKTEGDQNMWNIQISDDELCFHLKKEYVRHNLKPPIKTND
;
A
#
# COMPACT_ATOMS: atom_id res chain seq x y z
N MET A 1 -0.93 6.86 14.10
CA MET A 1 -1.68 7.74 13.15
C MET A 1 -0.95 9.03 12.75
N GLN A 2 -0.59 9.95 13.67
CA GLN A 2 0.01 11.26 13.32
C GLN A 2 1.26 11.19 12.42
N LYS A 3 2.18 10.26 12.70
CA LYS A 3 3.39 10.04 11.88
C LYS A 3 3.03 9.69 10.42
N ALA A 4 2.04 8.82 10.22
CA ALA A 4 1.61 8.41 8.89
C ALA A 4 1.02 9.57 8.09
N VAL A 5 0.19 10.40 8.73
CA VAL A 5 -0.37 11.62 8.12
C VAL A 5 0.76 12.58 7.71
N ARG A 6 1.73 12.84 8.59
CA ARG A 6 2.88 13.71 8.28
C ARG A 6 3.67 13.22 7.08
N VAL A 7 3.94 11.91 7.01
CA VAL A 7 4.63 11.32 5.85
C VAL A 7 3.79 11.45 4.58
N CYS A 8 2.49 11.20 4.66
CA CYS A 8 1.60 11.30 3.50
C CYS A 8 1.46 12.73 2.96
N LEU A 9 1.63 13.77 3.79
CA LEU A 9 1.69 15.16 3.30
C LEU A 9 2.81 15.39 2.27
N PHE A 10 3.89 14.62 2.34
CA PHE A 10 4.97 14.62 1.35
C PHE A 10 4.71 13.63 0.22
N LEU A 11 4.30 12.39 0.55
CA LEU A 11 4.06 11.36 -0.46
C LEU A 11 2.98 11.77 -1.48
N ARG A 12 1.96 12.54 -1.08
CA ARG A 12 0.89 12.99 -1.98
C ARG A 12 1.42 13.79 -3.19
N LEU A 13 2.60 14.41 -3.08
CA LEU A 13 3.22 15.19 -4.16
C LEU A 13 3.83 14.31 -5.26
N ILE A 14 4.02 13.01 -5.01
CA ILE A 14 4.60 12.08 -5.98
C ILE A 14 3.62 11.93 -7.16
N PRO A 15 4.05 12.15 -8.42
CA PRO A 15 3.18 11.98 -9.58
C PRO A 15 2.80 10.50 -9.72
N PHE A 16 1.62 10.25 -10.26
CA PHE A 16 0.99 8.94 -10.41
C PHE A 16 0.60 8.23 -9.11
N LEU A 17 0.91 8.79 -7.92
CA LEU A 17 0.37 8.26 -6.67
C LEU A 17 -1.12 8.65 -6.56
N ARG A 18 -1.98 7.65 -6.37
CA ARG A 18 -3.44 7.79 -6.36
C ARG A 18 -4.07 7.56 -4.99
N MET A 19 -3.49 6.71 -4.15
CA MET A 19 -3.96 6.52 -2.78
C MET A 19 -2.83 6.04 -1.85
N VAL A 20 -2.89 6.46 -0.59
CA VAL A 20 -2.21 5.83 0.55
C VAL A 20 -3.27 5.49 1.60
N GLY A 21 -3.39 4.20 1.91
CA GLY A 21 -4.24 3.68 2.98
C GLY A 21 -3.41 3.09 4.12
N LEU A 22 -3.94 3.18 5.35
CA LEU A 22 -3.45 2.43 6.50
C LEU A 22 -4.25 1.15 6.67
N ASN A 23 -3.53 0.07 6.90
CA ASN A 23 -4.10 -1.25 7.14
C ASN A 23 -3.43 -1.90 8.37
N GLY A 24 -3.75 -3.16 8.64
CA GLY A 24 -3.03 -3.97 9.61
C GLY A 24 -3.49 -3.76 11.06
N SER A 25 -2.65 -4.20 12.00
CA SER A 25 -2.94 -4.23 13.44
C SER A 25 -3.21 -2.83 14.02
N MET A 26 -2.52 -1.79 13.53
CA MET A 26 -2.70 -0.40 13.97
C MET A 26 -4.13 0.09 13.78
N VAL A 27 -4.74 -0.25 12.67
CA VAL A 27 -6.08 0.21 12.32
C VAL A 27 -7.16 -0.56 13.07
N ARG A 28 -6.87 -1.82 13.43
CA ARG A 28 -7.78 -2.68 14.19
C ARG A 28 -7.67 -2.53 15.71
N GLY A 29 -6.77 -1.69 16.21
CA GLY A 29 -6.52 -1.54 17.65
C GLY A 29 -5.76 -2.71 18.28
N GLU A 30 -5.10 -3.53 17.46
CA GLU A 30 -4.33 -4.72 17.86
C GLU A 30 -2.82 -4.44 17.91
N PHE A 31 -2.41 -3.18 17.82
CA PHE A 31 -1.00 -2.81 17.76
C PHE A 31 -0.33 -2.92 19.13
N ARG A 32 0.94 -3.27 19.08
CA ARG A 32 1.86 -3.34 20.21
C ARG A 32 2.94 -2.27 20.06
N GLU A 33 3.77 -2.10 21.09
CA GLU A 33 4.86 -1.11 21.08
C GLU A 33 5.85 -1.31 19.92
N ASP A 34 6.04 -2.55 19.47
CA ASP A 34 6.96 -2.93 18.40
C ASP A 34 6.31 -2.95 16.99
N SER A 35 5.02 -2.62 16.90
CA SER A 35 4.25 -2.66 15.65
C SER A 35 4.66 -1.55 14.69
N ASP A 36 4.70 -1.89 13.41
CA ASP A 36 4.92 -0.96 12.30
C ASP A 36 3.61 -0.37 11.79
N ILE A 37 3.72 0.45 10.74
CA ILE A 37 2.62 1.13 10.09
C ILE A 37 2.51 0.59 8.66
N ASP A 38 1.53 -0.27 8.41
CA ASP A 38 1.29 -0.86 7.09
C ASP A 38 0.66 0.14 6.14
N PHE A 39 1.33 0.36 5.00
CA PHE A 39 0.83 1.21 3.92
C PHE A 39 0.35 0.36 2.75
N LEU A 40 -0.92 0.54 2.39
CA LEU A 40 -1.46 0.20 1.08
C LEU A 40 -1.25 1.39 0.15
N ILE A 41 -0.49 1.21 -0.93
CA ILE A 41 -0.24 2.28 -1.91
C ILE A 41 -0.82 1.91 -3.26
N ILE A 42 -1.65 2.81 -3.81
CA ILE A 42 -2.20 2.65 -5.15
C ILE A 42 -1.59 3.70 -6.08
N SER A 43 -1.00 3.24 -7.18
CA SER A 43 -0.51 4.09 -8.25
C SER A 43 -1.47 4.09 -9.44
N ALA A 44 -1.29 5.03 -10.36
CA ALA A 44 -1.83 4.92 -11.70
C ALA A 44 -1.31 3.63 -12.37
N ASN A 45 -2.06 3.14 -13.36
CA ASN A 45 -1.66 2.02 -14.19
C ASN A 45 -0.28 2.25 -14.85
N ASN A 46 0.54 1.20 -14.97
CA ASN A 46 1.89 1.21 -15.55
C ASN A 46 2.89 2.17 -14.87
N ARG A 47 2.67 2.51 -13.59
CA ARG A 47 3.50 3.46 -12.83
C ARG A 47 3.87 2.95 -11.43
N ILE A 48 3.68 1.67 -11.17
CA ILE A 48 3.86 1.08 -9.84
C ILE A 48 5.32 1.14 -9.41
N PHE A 49 6.26 0.84 -10.29
CA PHE A 49 7.69 0.84 -9.96
C PHE A 49 8.23 2.28 -9.84
N PHE A 50 7.71 3.21 -10.65
CA PHE A 50 8.00 4.63 -10.53
C PHE A 50 7.57 5.15 -9.16
N VAL A 51 6.28 5.03 -8.81
CA VAL A 51 5.77 5.51 -7.52
C VAL A 51 6.51 4.83 -6.37
N ARG A 52 6.71 3.51 -6.45
CA ARG A 52 7.45 2.76 -5.43
C ARG A 52 8.88 3.26 -5.27
N GLN A 53 9.58 3.62 -6.34
CA GLN A 53 10.94 4.14 -6.24
C GLN A 53 11.00 5.42 -5.41
N PHE A 54 10.10 6.38 -5.67
CA PHE A 54 10.09 7.67 -4.96
C PHE A 54 9.63 7.53 -3.51
N VAL A 55 8.59 6.73 -3.26
CA VAL A 55 8.13 6.45 -1.89
C VAL A 55 9.24 5.77 -1.09
N MET A 56 9.85 4.70 -1.62
CA MET A 56 10.90 3.97 -0.92
C MET A 56 12.13 4.85 -0.67
N PHE A 57 12.50 5.69 -1.64
CA PHE A 57 13.59 6.65 -1.50
C PHE A 57 13.30 7.66 -0.38
N PHE A 58 12.12 8.28 -0.38
CA PHE A 58 11.69 9.21 0.67
C PHE A 58 11.71 8.54 2.05
N LEU A 59 11.05 7.39 2.19
CA LEU A 59 10.99 6.69 3.48
C LEU A 59 12.37 6.29 4.00
N THR A 60 13.30 5.93 3.10
CA THR A 60 14.66 5.52 3.49
C THR A 60 15.49 6.72 3.93
N ILE A 61 15.49 7.83 3.18
CA ILE A 61 16.29 9.02 3.49
C ILE A 61 15.87 9.65 4.82
N PHE A 62 14.57 9.71 5.09
CA PHE A 62 14.06 10.31 6.31
C PHE A 62 13.94 9.31 7.48
N GLY A 63 14.49 8.10 7.34
CA GLY A 63 14.52 7.10 8.42
C GLY A 63 13.14 6.57 8.82
N PHE A 64 12.12 6.73 7.97
CA PHE A 64 10.77 6.27 8.23
C PHE A 64 10.53 4.82 7.80
N LYS A 65 11.37 4.26 6.92
CA LYS A 65 11.17 2.92 6.38
C LYS A 65 11.48 1.84 7.41
N ARG A 66 10.56 0.88 7.59
CA ARG A 66 10.78 -0.34 8.39
C ARG A 66 12.09 -1.05 8.03
N SER A 67 12.82 -1.48 9.06
CA SER A 67 13.99 -2.35 8.97
C SER A 67 13.87 -3.54 9.92
N ASP A 68 14.73 -4.55 9.77
CA ASP A 68 14.71 -5.71 10.67
C ASP A 68 15.24 -5.36 12.08
N GLN A 69 16.02 -4.28 12.20
CA GLN A 69 16.59 -3.79 13.46
C GLN A 69 15.70 -2.76 14.16
N ASN A 70 14.76 -2.16 13.43
CA ASN A 70 13.85 -1.14 13.94
C ASN A 70 12.50 -1.31 13.25
N SER A 71 11.46 -1.73 13.97
CA SER A 71 10.10 -1.89 13.43
C SER A 71 9.10 -0.93 14.05
N ALA A 72 9.30 -0.59 15.33
CA ALA A 72 8.38 0.19 16.14
C ALA A 72 8.06 1.56 15.49
N GLY A 73 6.80 1.72 15.08
CA GLY A 73 6.30 2.94 14.46
C GLY A 73 7.02 3.34 13.16
N GLN A 74 7.73 2.42 12.50
CA GLN A 74 8.26 2.62 11.16
C GLN A 74 7.20 2.26 10.12
N ILE A 75 7.31 2.82 8.92
CA ILE A 75 6.38 2.60 7.82
C ILE A 75 6.83 1.41 6.98
N CYS A 76 5.92 0.47 6.81
CA CYS A 76 6.09 -0.70 5.95
C CYS A 76 5.12 -0.60 4.77
N PRO A 77 5.59 -0.19 3.58
CA PRO A 77 4.76 -0.21 2.39
C PRO A 77 4.71 -1.63 1.82
N ASN A 78 3.86 -2.45 2.44
CA ASN A 78 3.80 -3.89 2.25
C ASN A 78 2.94 -4.31 1.04
N ARG A 79 1.95 -3.49 0.66
CA ARG A 79 1.01 -3.75 -0.43
C ARG A 79 0.98 -2.58 -1.41
N TRP A 80 1.14 -2.92 -2.68
CA TRP A 80 1.10 -2.00 -3.80
C TRP A 80 0.13 -2.53 -4.83
N ALA A 81 -0.67 -1.64 -5.40
CA ALA A 81 -1.57 -1.96 -6.50
C ALA A 81 -1.62 -0.81 -7.52
N THR A 82 -2.08 -1.10 -8.72
CA THR A 82 -2.44 -0.08 -9.70
C THR A 82 -3.94 0.16 -9.71
N THR A 83 -4.37 1.27 -10.32
CA THR A 83 -5.78 1.53 -10.62
C THR A 83 -6.44 0.45 -11.49
N ASN A 84 -5.67 -0.42 -12.17
CA ASN A 84 -6.21 -1.55 -12.93
C ASN A 84 -6.51 -2.78 -12.08
N LYS A 85 -5.91 -2.88 -10.88
CA LYS A 85 -6.04 -4.05 -10.01
C LYS A 85 -6.30 -3.65 -8.56
N LEU A 86 -7.45 -3.02 -8.35
CA LEU A 86 -7.89 -2.56 -7.02
C LEU A 86 -8.44 -3.69 -6.14
N GLN A 87 -8.94 -4.76 -6.75
CA GLN A 87 -9.48 -5.89 -6.00
C GLN A 87 -8.35 -6.64 -5.30
N ILE A 88 -8.47 -6.78 -3.97
CA ILE A 88 -7.55 -7.54 -3.15
C ILE A 88 -7.66 -9.03 -3.49
N THR A 89 -6.49 -9.66 -3.66
CA THR A 89 -6.35 -11.10 -3.84
C THR A 89 -5.29 -11.67 -2.90
N PRO A 90 -5.46 -12.90 -2.40
CA PRO A 90 -6.64 -13.77 -2.51
C PRO A 90 -7.89 -13.24 -1.76
N LYS A 91 -9.06 -13.81 -2.10
CA LYS A 91 -10.35 -13.52 -1.45
C LYS A 91 -10.59 -14.48 -0.29
N ASP A 92 -9.87 -14.29 0.81
CA ASP A 92 -10.02 -15.09 2.03
C ASP A 92 -10.35 -14.21 3.24
N ASP A 93 -10.72 -14.84 4.36
CA ASP A 93 -11.08 -14.16 5.60
C ASP A 93 -9.94 -13.29 6.15
N TYR A 94 -8.68 -13.69 5.96
CA TYR A 94 -7.54 -12.91 6.42
C TYR A 94 -7.42 -11.58 5.66
N HIS A 95 -7.57 -11.61 4.34
CA HIS A 95 -7.56 -10.41 3.51
C HIS A 95 -8.81 -9.56 3.75
N ALA A 96 -9.98 -10.17 3.86
CA ALA A 96 -11.21 -9.45 4.17
C ALA A 96 -11.08 -8.71 5.52
N TRP A 97 -10.64 -9.40 6.57
CA TRP A 97 -10.37 -8.81 7.87
C TRP A 97 -9.32 -7.70 7.84
N THR A 98 -8.22 -7.90 7.09
CA THR A 98 -7.12 -6.94 7.02
C THR A 98 -7.49 -5.66 6.27
N PHE A 99 -8.22 -5.79 5.16
CA PHE A 99 -8.46 -4.69 4.22
C PHE A 99 -9.84 -4.03 4.37
N SER A 100 -10.83 -4.67 4.99
CA SER A 100 -12.15 -4.07 5.28
C SER A 100 -12.08 -2.83 6.18
N SER A 101 -11.04 -2.75 7.02
CA SER A 101 -10.83 -1.64 7.95
C SER A 101 -9.93 -0.53 7.38
N THR A 102 -9.52 -0.60 6.11
CA THR A 102 -8.58 0.36 5.49
C THR A 102 -8.96 1.82 5.75
N ILE A 103 -8.06 2.61 6.36
CA ILE A 103 -8.22 4.07 6.53
C ILE A 103 -7.52 4.79 5.38
N PRO A 104 -8.23 5.52 4.50
CA PRO A 104 -7.60 6.32 3.46
C PRO A 104 -6.95 7.59 4.05
N ILE A 105 -5.62 7.64 4.13
CA ILE A 105 -4.94 8.89 4.51
C ILE A 105 -5.03 9.91 3.36
N TYR A 106 -4.78 9.45 2.14
CA TYR A 106 -4.78 10.27 0.95
C TYR A 106 -5.41 9.48 -0.19
N ALA A 107 -6.29 10.10 -0.98
CA ALA A 107 -6.79 9.53 -2.21
C ALA A 107 -7.14 10.62 -3.23
N GLN A 108 -6.97 10.31 -4.52
CA GLN A 108 -7.28 11.17 -5.66
C GLN A 108 -8.17 10.43 -6.66
N ALA A 109 -8.87 11.14 -7.53
CA ALA A 109 -9.58 10.57 -8.69
C ALA A 109 -10.61 9.47 -8.34
N ALA A 110 -11.27 9.63 -7.18
CA ALA A 110 -12.20 8.68 -6.59
C ALA A 110 -11.60 7.27 -6.39
N THR A 111 -10.29 7.18 -6.11
CA THR A 111 -9.58 5.90 -6.01
C THR A 111 -10.04 5.08 -4.80
N TYR A 112 -10.37 5.73 -3.68
CA TYR A 112 -10.82 5.03 -2.48
C TYR A 112 -12.22 4.42 -2.68
N GLU A 113 -13.13 5.16 -3.31
CA GLU A 113 -14.47 4.73 -3.63
C GLU A 113 -14.45 3.56 -4.62
N LYS A 114 -13.57 3.62 -5.64
CA LYS A 114 -13.33 2.50 -6.55
C LYS A 114 -12.73 1.29 -5.84
N PHE A 115 -11.83 1.53 -4.88
CA PHE A 115 -11.24 0.47 -4.06
C PHE A 115 -12.28 -0.23 -3.20
N ILE A 116 -13.16 0.51 -2.50
CA ILE A 116 -14.29 -0.05 -1.75
C ILE A 116 -15.18 -0.87 -2.67
N LYS A 117 -15.60 -0.30 -3.80
CA LYS A 117 -16.47 -0.98 -4.77
C LYS A 117 -15.85 -2.29 -5.30
N ALA A 118 -14.56 -2.27 -5.62
CA ALA A 118 -13.85 -3.47 -6.09
C ALA A 118 -13.74 -4.56 -5.01
N ASN A 119 -13.88 -4.19 -3.73
CA ASN A 119 -13.70 -5.07 -2.58
C ASN A 119 -14.98 -5.35 -1.78
N GLY A 120 -16.16 -5.06 -2.34
CA GLY A 120 -17.45 -5.39 -1.70
C GLY A 120 -17.68 -6.89 -1.44
N TRP A 121 -16.82 -7.77 -1.99
CA TRP A 121 -16.82 -9.19 -1.64
C TRP A 121 -16.47 -9.46 -0.16
N MET A 122 -15.79 -8.52 0.52
CA MET A 122 -15.43 -8.64 1.94
C MET A 122 -16.67 -8.62 2.85
N ASP A 123 -17.70 -7.86 2.46
CA ASP A 123 -18.99 -7.80 3.16
C ASP A 123 -19.65 -9.19 3.16
N ASN A 124 -19.63 -9.89 2.01
CA ASN A 124 -20.13 -11.26 1.90
C ASN A 124 -19.35 -12.27 2.76
N GLN A 125 -18.15 -11.92 3.22
CA GLN A 125 -17.34 -12.73 4.13
C GLN A 125 -17.59 -12.37 5.60
N GLY A 126 -18.49 -11.43 5.91
CA GLY A 126 -18.75 -10.96 7.27
C GLY A 126 -17.80 -9.86 7.75
N PHE A 127 -17.04 -9.24 6.84
CA PHE A 127 -16.12 -8.15 7.15
C PHE A 127 -16.57 -6.88 6.41
N PRO A 128 -17.59 -6.17 6.92
CA PRO A 128 -18.16 -5.02 6.24
C PRO A 128 -17.10 -3.93 6.02
N VAL A 129 -16.93 -3.50 4.78
CA VAL A 129 -16.00 -2.42 4.40
C VAL A 129 -16.53 -1.11 4.97
N LYS A 130 -15.81 -0.57 5.96
CA LYS A 130 -16.19 0.71 6.58
C LYS A 130 -15.73 1.85 5.68
N VAL A 131 -16.69 2.64 5.18
CA VAL A 131 -16.39 3.88 4.46
C VAL A 131 -15.86 4.91 5.45
N GLN A 132 -14.68 5.45 5.17
CA GLN A 132 -13.98 6.40 6.03
C GLN A 132 -13.60 7.67 5.26
N ASP A 133 -13.54 8.79 5.98
CA ASP A 133 -13.13 10.07 5.40
C ASP A 133 -11.65 10.09 5.03
N ILE A 134 -11.34 10.74 3.91
CA ILE A 134 -9.96 10.96 3.48
C ILE A 134 -9.33 12.02 4.39
N LEU A 135 -8.26 11.66 5.08
CA LEU A 135 -7.65 12.53 6.09
C LEU A 135 -6.92 13.75 5.51
N ILE A 136 -6.36 13.61 4.31
CA ILE A 136 -5.61 14.66 3.63
C ILE A 136 -6.33 15.01 2.33
N PRO A 137 -7.13 16.09 2.29
CA PRO A 137 -7.70 16.57 1.05
C PRO A 137 -6.60 17.13 0.14
N ASP A 138 -6.81 17.00 -1.16
CA ASP A 138 -5.96 17.66 -2.15
C ASP A 138 -6.29 19.16 -2.24
N SER A 139 -5.25 19.97 -2.42
CA SER A 139 -5.43 21.36 -2.84
C SER A 139 -5.41 21.45 -4.36
N ARG A 140 -6.13 22.42 -4.94
CA ARG A 140 -6.17 22.64 -6.39
C ARG A 140 -4.78 22.79 -6.99
N LEU A 141 -3.87 23.48 -6.29
CA LEU A 141 -2.49 23.68 -6.72
C LEU A 141 -1.73 22.35 -6.82
N ILE A 142 -1.86 21.46 -5.82
CA ILE A 142 -1.20 20.15 -5.85
C ILE A 142 -1.74 19.32 -7.02
N ILE A 143 -3.05 19.33 -7.23
CA ILE A 143 -3.67 18.62 -8.36
C ILE A 143 -3.08 19.14 -9.68
N LEU A 144 -3.04 20.45 -9.89
CA LEU A 144 -2.51 21.06 -11.12
C LEU A 144 -1.04 20.70 -11.34
N CYS A 145 -0.19 20.84 -10.31
CA CYS A 145 1.23 20.50 -10.40
C CYS A 145 1.43 19.00 -10.72
N LYS A 146 0.65 18.11 -10.08
CA LYS A 146 0.70 16.67 -10.37
C LYS A 146 0.26 16.39 -11.80
N THR A 147 -0.88 16.92 -12.24
CA THR A 147 -1.39 16.71 -13.60
C THR A 147 -0.39 17.21 -14.65
N TRP A 148 0.28 18.35 -14.41
CA TRP A 148 1.32 18.84 -15.28
C TRP A 148 2.56 17.93 -15.31
N LEU A 149 3.07 17.49 -14.15
CA LEU A 149 4.20 16.55 -14.10
C LEU A 149 3.85 15.21 -14.76
N GLU A 150 2.65 14.70 -14.50
CA GLU A 150 2.14 13.48 -15.07
C GLU A 150 1.99 13.58 -16.58
N SER A 151 1.58 14.72 -17.14
CA SER A 151 1.48 14.89 -18.59
C SER A 151 2.85 14.85 -19.27
N ARG A 152 3.91 15.33 -18.60
CA ARG A 152 5.29 15.24 -19.10
C ARG A 152 5.84 13.82 -18.98
N LEU A 153 5.41 13.08 -17.96
CA LEU A 153 5.89 11.74 -17.63
C LEU A 153 4.95 10.62 -18.11
N SER A 154 3.84 10.90 -18.78
CA SER A 154 2.92 9.87 -19.29
C SER A 154 3.46 9.19 -20.55
N GLY A 155 4.34 9.86 -21.28
CA GLY A 155 4.92 9.36 -22.53
C GLY A 155 6.17 8.49 -22.36
N LYS A 156 7.00 8.47 -23.41
CA LYS A 156 8.22 7.64 -23.50
C LYS A 156 9.18 7.84 -22.33
N LEU A 157 9.31 9.07 -21.84
CA LEU A 157 10.20 9.40 -20.72
C LEU A 157 9.80 8.68 -19.43
N GLY A 158 8.52 8.72 -19.04
CA GLY A 158 8.09 7.99 -17.85
C GLY A 158 8.12 6.48 -18.03
N ASN A 159 7.85 5.97 -19.24
CA ASN A 159 8.00 4.54 -19.53
C ASN A 159 9.46 4.08 -19.41
N TYR A 160 10.41 4.92 -19.83
CA TYR A 160 11.83 4.68 -19.64
C TYR A 160 12.20 4.58 -18.15
N PHE A 161 11.75 5.54 -17.33
CA PHE A 161 11.97 5.50 -15.89
C PHE A 161 11.29 4.31 -15.21
N GLU A 162 10.03 4.01 -15.52
CA GLU A 162 9.30 2.84 -15.03
C GLU A 162 10.11 1.56 -15.27
N ASN A 163 10.61 1.38 -16.50
CA ASN A 163 11.39 0.19 -16.87
C ASN A 163 12.74 0.10 -16.15
N ILE A 164 13.46 1.22 -15.98
CA ILE A 164 14.71 1.23 -15.21
C ILE A 164 14.44 0.88 -13.75
N PHE A 165 13.44 1.52 -13.15
CA PHE A 165 13.09 1.31 -11.76
C PHE A 165 12.59 -0.11 -11.52
N LYS A 166 11.77 -0.65 -12.43
CA LYS A 166 11.36 -2.05 -12.44
C LYS A 166 12.57 -2.99 -12.43
N LYS A 167 13.48 -2.85 -13.40
CA LYS A 167 14.69 -3.71 -13.48
C LYS A 167 15.54 -3.65 -12.21
N SER A 168 15.80 -2.44 -11.70
CA SER A 168 16.57 -2.23 -10.46
C SER A 168 15.90 -2.86 -9.24
N GLN A 169 14.59 -2.64 -9.07
CA GLN A 169 13.83 -3.17 -7.95
C GLN A 169 13.70 -4.68 -8.00
N LEU A 170 13.41 -5.27 -9.17
CA LEU A 170 13.33 -6.72 -9.35
C LEU A 170 14.68 -7.38 -9.06
N LYS A 171 15.81 -6.79 -9.50
CA LYS A 171 17.15 -7.28 -9.15
C LYS A 171 17.38 -7.29 -7.64
N ARG A 172 17.01 -6.21 -6.94
CA ARG A 172 17.15 -6.10 -5.48
C ARG A 172 16.26 -7.09 -4.74
N ILE A 173 15.01 -7.25 -5.19
CA ILE A 173 14.07 -8.21 -4.59
C ILE A 173 14.61 -9.62 -4.80
N LYS A 174 14.96 -10.01 -6.04
CA LYS A 174 15.53 -11.31 -6.36
C LYS A 174 16.74 -11.65 -5.47
N LYS A 175 17.70 -10.73 -5.36
CA LYS A 175 18.88 -10.92 -4.49
C LYS A 175 18.52 -11.10 -3.01
N LYS A 176 17.51 -10.39 -2.51
CA LYS A 176 17.07 -10.51 -1.11
C LYS A 176 16.30 -11.81 -0.87
N THR A 177 15.65 -12.34 -1.90
CA THR A 177 14.83 -13.55 -1.82
C THR A 177 15.57 -14.83 -2.23
N GLU A 178 16.74 -14.70 -2.88
CA GLU A 178 17.62 -15.82 -3.23
C GLU A 178 18.03 -16.57 -1.96
N GLY A 179 17.54 -17.81 -1.81
CA GLY A 179 17.81 -18.67 -0.65
C GLY A 179 16.78 -18.62 0.49
N ASP A 180 15.74 -17.76 0.41
CA ASP A 180 14.64 -17.77 1.39
C ASP A 180 13.63 -18.87 1.04
N GLN A 181 13.44 -19.84 1.93
CA GLN A 181 12.47 -20.93 1.72
C GLN A 181 11.00 -20.47 1.82
N ASN A 182 10.73 -19.20 2.17
CA ASN A 182 9.38 -18.66 2.36
C ASN A 182 8.81 -17.88 1.15
N MET A 183 9.28 -18.21 -0.06
CA MET A 183 8.93 -17.56 -1.34
C MET A 183 7.44 -17.48 -1.68
N TRP A 184 6.59 -18.29 -1.03
CA TRP A 184 5.14 -18.33 -1.27
C TRP A 184 4.38 -17.06 -0.84
N ASN A 185 5.06 -16.07 -0.25
CA ASN A 185 4.46 -14.83 0.29
C ASN A 185 4.65 -13.58 -0.57
N ILE A 186 5.37 -13.67 -1.69
CA ILE A 186 5.73 -12.50 -2.49
C ILE A 186 5.03 -12.58 -3.84
N GLN A 187 4.12 -11.65 -4.08
CA GLN A 187 3.44 -11.51 -5.36
C GLN A 187 3.99 -10.29 -6.08
N ILE A 188 4.51 -10.48 -7.29
CA ILE A 188 5.10 -9.41 -8.10
C ILE A 188 4.52 -9.46 -9.49
N SER A 189 3.92 -8.35 -9.90
CA SER A 189 3.41 -8.11 -11.24
C SER A 189 3.48 -6.62 -11.55
N ASP A 190 3.12 -6.24 -12.78
CA ASP A 190 3.08 -4.83 -13.18
C ASP A 190 1.89 -4.06 -12.58
N ASP A 191 0.93 -4.79 -12.02
CA ASP A 191 -0.27 -4.24 -11.40
C ASP A 191 -0.32 -4.38 -9.88
N GLU A 192 0.53 -5.20 -9.30
CA GLU A 192 0.49 -5.52 -7.88
C GLU A 192 1.84 -6.01 -7.37
N LEU A 193 2.25 -5.48 -6.22
CA LEU A 193 3.40 -5.94 -5.45
C LEU A 193 2.95 -6.19 -4.00
N CYS A 194 3.11 -7.42 -3.53
CA CYS A 194 2.83 -7.79 -2.15
C CYS A 194 4.06 -8.45 -1.52
N PHE A 195 4.48 -7.94 -0.37
CA PHE A 195 5.74 -8.33 0.26
C PHE A 195 5.58 -9.16 1.55
N HIS A 196 4.36 -9.35 2.06
CA HIS A 196 4.07 -10.20 3.22
C HIS A 196 2.59 -10.61 3.20
N LEU A 197 2.28 -11.92 3.21
CA LEU A 197 0.88 -12.36 3.32
C LEU A 197 0.57 -13.33 4.47
N LYS A 198 1.55 -13.77 5.26
CA LYS A 198 1.24 -14.75 6.33
C LYS A 198 2.16 -14.72 7.55
N LYS A 199 3.23 -13.91 7.55
CA LYS A 199 4.21 -13.93 8.64
C LYS A 199 3.65 -13.33 9.93
N GLU A 200 2.77 -12.33 9.88
CA GLU A 200 2.13 -11.77 11.09
C GLU A 200 1.08 -12.71 11.67
N TYR A 201 0.27 -13.33 10.82
CA TYR A 201 -0.72 -14.33 11.20
C TYR A 201 -0.08 -15.52 11.95
N VAL A 202 1.06 -16.00 11.43
CA VAL A 202 1.81 -17.11 12.04
C VAL A 202 2.66 -16.66 13.24
N ARG A 203 3.29 -15.48 13.21
CA ARG A 203 4.10 -14.99 14.35
C ARG A 203 3.27 -14.71 15.59
N HIS A 204 2.07 -14.16 15.41
CA HIS A 204 1.26 -13.67 16.52
C HIS A 204 0.07 -14.56 16.84
N ASN A 205 -0.06 -15.72 16.17
CA ASN A 205 -1.19 -16.65 16.33
C ASN A 205 -2.55 -15.92 16.20
N LEU A 206 -2.59 -14.83 15.44
CA LEU A 206 -3.80 -14.04 15.23
C LEU A 206 -4.72 -14.89 14.34
N LYS A 207 -5.91 -15.22 14.84
CA LYS A 207 -6.99 -15.77 14.01
C LYS A 207 -7.91 -14.60 13.63
N PRO A 208 -8.54 -14.60 12.45
CA PRO A 208 -9.64 -13.68 12.22
C PRO A 208 -10.66 -13.93 13.34
N PRO A 209 -11.31 -12.89 13.88
CA PRO A 209 -12.36 -13.08 14.87
C PRO A 209 -13.37 -14.10 14.32
N ILE A 210 -13.78 -15.05 15.17
CA ILE A 210 -14.81 -16.02 14.83
C ILE A 210 -16.07 -15.23 14.47
N LYS A 211 -16.62 -15.47 13.28
CA LYS A 211 -17.83 -14.80 12.81
C LYS A 211 -18.93 -15.04 13.85
N THR A 212 -19.32 -14.00 14.58
CA THR A 212 -20.56 -14.03 15.35
C THR A 212 -21.67 -13.80 14.33
N ASN A 213 -22.43 -14.86 14.06
CA ASN A 213 -23.65 -14.74 13.28
C ASN A 213 -24.67 -14.01 14.17
N ASP A 214 -24.77 -12.69 13.99
CA ASP A 214 -25.91 -11.90 14.47
C ASP A 214 -27.06 -11.98 13.45
#